data_AF-D0P076-F1
#
_entry.id   AF-D0P076-F1
#
_cell.length_a   1.000
_cell.length_b   1.000
_cell.length_c   1.000
_cell.angle_alpha   90.00
_cell.angle_beta   90.00
_cell.angle_gamma   90.00
#
_symmetry.space_group_name_H-M   'P 1'
#
loop_
_entity.id
_entity.type
_entity.pdbx_description
1 polymer ?
#
loop_
_entity_poly.entity_id
_entity_poly.type
_entity_poly.pdbx_seq_one_letter_code
_entity_poly.pdbx_strand_id
1 'polypeptide(L)'
;MVTLTHDMQHLLAEIEQLNHKRQKLLVESNCFSSRGTDTGVPARLTMEYFRLFEYGISPHKLPQQEQFLRSIMTADTVGPDYAGVETVIMLWKRFSDFFVYSRYEPLSMNVSTLADSTVVVMDTNFHISCRKDGVLALYPPVPLRVRRQWTCDVV
;
A
#
# COMPACT_ATOMS: atom_id res chain seq x y z
N MET A 1 2.97 20.70 56.82
CA MET A 1 4.11 20.16 56.06
C MET A 1 3.74 19.05 55.08
N VAL A 2 2.65 18.28 55.30
CA VAL A 2 2.23 17.16 54.43
C VAL A 2 1.57 17.60 53.11
N THR A 3 0.89 18.75 53.10
CA THR A 3 0.22 19.31 51.93
C THR A 3 1.18 19.72 50.81
N LEU A 4 2.28 20.39 51.17
CA LEU A 4 3.26 20.89 50.19
C LEU A 4 3.95 19.76 49.41
N THR A 5 4.25 18.64 50.09
CA THR A 5 4.81 17.44 49.46
C THR A 5 3.84 16.76 48.52
N HIS A 6 2.54 16.79 48.83
CA HIS A 6 1.51 16.24 47.96
C HIS A 6 1.32 17.09 46.70
N ASP A 7 1.30 18.42 46.86
CA ASP A 7 1.19 19.37 45.74
C ASP A 7 2.41 19.27 44.81
N MET A 8 3.62 19.11 45.37
CA MET A 8 4.84 18.92 44.58
C MET A 8 4.82 17.61 43.79
N GLN A 9 4.32 16.51 44.38
CA GLN A 9 4.17 15.23 43.69
C GLN A 9 3.11 15.28 42.59
N HIS A 10 1.99 15.99 42.84
CA HIS A 10 0.94 16.20 41.84
C HIS A 10 1.47 16.98 40.63
N LEU A 11 2.20 18.07 40.86
CA LEU A 11 2.79 18.89 39.80
C LEU A 11 3.83 18.11 38.97
N LEU A 12 4.63 17.24 39.61
CA LEU A 12 5.57 16.38 38.89
C LEU A 12 4.85 15.39 37.98
N ALA A 13 3.75 14.80 38.44
CA ALA A 13 2.93 13.89 37.63
C ALA A 13 2.27 14.62 36.44
N GLU A 14 1.76 15.84 36.65
CA GLU A 14 1.24 16.66 35.55
C GLU A 14 2.29 17.03 34.52
N ILE A 15 3.51 17.38 34.96
CA ILE A 15 4.63 17.69 34.04
C ILE A 15 5.00 16.46 33.21
N GLU A 16 5.05 15.28 33.84
CA GLU A 16 5.36 14.04 33.15
C GLU A 16 4.27 13.68 32.13
N GLN A 17 3.00 13.84 32.51
CA GLN A 17 1.86 13.62 31.61
C GLN A 17 1.85 14.60 30.43
N LEU A 18 2.14 15.88 30.68
CA LEU A 18 2.22 16.92 29.65
C LEU A 18 3.40 16.68 28.69
N ASN A 19 4.55 16.24 29.21
CA ASN A 19 5.70 15.86 28.38
C ASN A 19 5.38 14.66 27.50
N HIS A 20 4.71 13.63 28.05
CA HIS A 20 4.28 12.47 27.27
C HIS A 20 3.31 12.88 26.14
N LYS A 21 2.34 13.75 26.45
CA LYS A 21 1.38 14.29 25.46
C LYS A 21 2.09 15.13 24.39
N ARG A 22 3.04 15.98 24.78
CA ARG A 22 3.85 16.79 23.85
C ARG A 22 4.67 15.90 22.93
N GLN A 23 5.27 14.84 23.45
CA GLN A 23 6.09 13.92 22.66
C GLN A 23 5.25 13.13 21.65
N LYS A 24 4.05 12.69 22.05
CA LYS A 24 3.07 12.10 21.13
C LYS A 24 2.68 13.06 19.99
N LEU A 25 2.35 14.32 20.34
CA LEU A 25 1.99 15.34 19.35
C LEU A 25 3.15 15.69 18.41
N LEU A 26 4.40 15.67 18.88
CA LEU A 26 5.58 15.89 18.05
C LEU A 26 5.81 14.75 17.05
N VAL A 27 5.58 13.50 17.46
CA VAL A 27 5.66 12.33 16.57
C VAL A 27 4.56 12.38 15.51
N GLU A 28 3.34 12.73 15.91
CA GLU A 28 2.22 12.96 14.98
C GLU A 28 2.59 14.10 14.01
N SER A 29 2.93 15.28 14.50
CA SER A 29 3.41 16.45 13.73
C SER A 29 4.51 16.11 12.72
N ASN A 30 5.54 15.36 13.12
CA ASN A 30 6.65 14.99 12.24
C ASN A 30 6.25 13.95 11.19
N CYS A 31 5.31 13.06 11.50
CA CYS A 31 4.75 12.11 10.55
C CYS A 31 3.91 12.84 9.48
N PHE A 32 3.11 13.85 9.86
CA PHE A 32 2.23 14.59 8.93
C PHE A 32 2.94 15.70 8.14
N SER A 33 3.96 16.36 8.70
CA SER A 33 4.67 17.47 8.04
C SER A 33 5.43 17.07 6.78
N SER A 34 5.90 15.82 6.69
CA SER A 34 6.58 15.30 5.50
C SER A 34 5.66 14.61 4.50
N ARG A 35 4.36 14.44 4.81
CA ARG A 35 3.44 13.64 3.98
C ARG A 35 3.28 14.12 2.55
N GLY A 36 3.35 15.43 2.32
CA GLY A 36 3.23 16.03 0.99
C GLY A 36 4.52 16.05 0.18
N THR A 37 5.56 15.35 0.64
CA THR A 37 6.88 15.37 -0.01
C THR A 37 7.23 14.00 -0.57
N ASP A 38 8.06 13.99 -1.60
CA ASP A 38 8.67 12.81 -2.23
C ASP A 38 9.55 11.98 -1.29
N THR A 39 9.97 12.57 -0.17
CA THR A 39 10.75 11.91 0.91
C THR A 39 9.90 11.51 2.12
N GLY A 40 8.61 11.85 2.11
CA GLY A 40 7.66 11.56 3.17
C GLY A 40 7.38 10.09 3.39
N VAL A 41 6.79 9.76 4.54
CA VAL A 41 6.38 8.37 4.85
C VAL A 41 5.49 7.76 3.75
N PRO A 42 4.45 8.45 3.23
CA PRO A 42 3.60 7.88 2.17
C PRO A 42 4.39 7.57 0.89
N ALA A 43 5.25 8.48 0.45
CA ALA A 43 6.11 8.29 -0.72
C ALA A 43 7.03 7.08 -0.56
N ARG A 44 7.66 6.93 0.61
CA ARG A 44 8.54 5.80 0.91
C ARG A 44 7.81 4.46 0.92
N LEU A 45 6.61 4.42 1.52
CA LEU A 45 5.79 3.21 1.54
C LEU A 45 5.33 2.82 0.13
N THR A 46 4.95 3.79 -0.71
CA THR A 46 4.61 3.53 -2.12
C THR A 46 5.80 2.96 -2.89
N MET A 47 6.99 3.56 -2.74
CA MET A 47 8.20 3.04 -3.39
C MET A 47 8.55 1.63 -2.90
N GLU A 48 8.41 1.36 -1.60
CA GLU A 48 8.65 0.03 -1.03
C GLU A 48 7.63 -1.00 -1.55
N TYR A 49 6.35 -0.61 -1.69
CA TYR A 49 5.32 -1.43 -2.32
C TYR A 49 5.74 -1.84 -3.73
N PHE A 50 6.07 -0.89 -4.61
CA PHE A 50 6.46 -1.21 -5.99
C PHE A 50 7.75 -2.02 -6.08
N ARG A 51 8.67 -1.86 -5.14
CA ARG A 51 9.88 -2.68 -5.05
C ARG A 51 9.57 -4.12 -4.60
N LEU A 52 8.71 -4.28 -3.60
CA LEU A 52 8.39 -5.59 -3.02
C LEU A 52 7.49 -6.40 -3.96
N PHE A 53 6.62 -5.73 -4.71
CA PHE A 53 5.69 -6.30 -5.68
C PHE A 53 6.14 -6.09 -7.13
N GLU A 54 7.43 -5.82 -7.38
CA GLU A 54 7.96 -5.59 -8.75
C GLU A 54 7.49 -6.70 -9.69
N TYR A 55 7.52 -7.96 -9.25
CA TYR A 55 7.07 -9.13 -10.01
C TYR A 55 5.74 -9.73 -9.54
N GLY A 56 4.91 -8.96 -8.84
CA GLY A 56 3.71 -9.44 -8.18
C GLY A 56 4.01 -10.30 -6.94
N ILE A 57 3.09 -11.19 -6.55
CA ILE A 57 3.32 -12.12 -5.44
C ILE A 57 4.35 -13.18 -5.85
N SER A 58 5.36 -13.36 -5.00
CA SER A 58 6.41 -14.37 -5.18
C SER A 58 6.32 -15.41 -4.06
N PRO A 59 6.36 -16.72 -4.36
CA PRO A 59 6.37 -17.77 -3.34
C PRO A 59 7.49 -17.61 -2.31
N HIS A 60 8.64 -17.08 -2.72
CA HIS A 60 9.81 -16.89 -1.85
C HIS A 60 9.69 -15.67 -0.93
N LYS A 61 8.87 -14.68 -1.31
CA LYS A 61 8.67 -13.43 -0.55
C LYS A 61 7.28 -13.35 0.07
N LEU A 62 6.44 -14.37 -0.10
CA LEU A 62 5.04 -14.34 0.28
C LEU A 62 4.81 -13.92 1.74
N PRO A 63 5.50 -14.48 2.75
CA PRO A 63 5.33 -14.03 4.14
C PRO A 63 5.65 -12.54 4.34
N GLN A 64 6.72 -12.06 3.69
CA GLN A 64 7.13 -10.66 3.76
C GLN A 64 6.12 -9.74 3.06
N GLN A 65 5.64 -10.14 1.88
CA GLN A 65 4.63 -9.42 1.10
C GLN A 65 3.32 -9.28 1.86
N GLU A 66 2.84 -10.36 2.49
CA GLU A 66 1.63 -10.31 3.29
C GLU A 66 1.81 -9.46 4.56
N GLN A 67 2.94 -9.61 5.25
CA GLN A 67 3.23 -8.82 6.45
C GLN A 67 3.32 -7.32 6.12
N PHE A 68 3.94 -6.98 4.99
CA PHE A 68 4.00 -5.61 4.51
C PHE A 68 2.59 -5.05 4.22
N LEU A 69 1.75 -5.79 3.48
CA LEU A 69 0.37 -5.35 3.24
C LEU A 69 -0.39 -5.12 4.55
N ARG A 70 -0.25 -6.03 5.53
CA ARG A 70 -0.88 -5.89 6.87
C ARG A 70 -0.32 -4.73 7.70
N SER A 71 0.89 -4.24 7.41
CA SER A 71 1.46 -3.10 8.13
C SER A 71 1.04 -1.74 7.56
N ILE A 72 0.67 -1.69 6.28
CA ILE A 72 0.28 -0.44 5.60
C ILE A 72 -1.23 -0.33 5.32
N MET A 73 -1.99 -1.43 5.41
CA MET A 73 -3.44 -1.48 5.20
C MET A 73 -4.16 -1.96 6.45
N THR A 74 -5.33 -1.41 6.71
CA THR A 74 -6.22 -1.79 7.81
C THR A 74 -7.44 -2.57 7.30
N ALA A 75 -8.27 -3.07 8.22
CA ALA A 75 -9.57 -3.66 7.89
C ALA A 75 -10.52 -2.67 7.18
N ASP A 76 -10.34 -1.37 7.43
CA ASP A 76 -11.12 -0.29 6.83
C ASP A 76 -10.59 0.16 5.46
N THR A 77 -9.55 -0.50 4.94
CA THR A 77 -9.01 -0.20 3.60
C THR A 77 -10.06 -0.56 2.56
N VAL A 78 -10.49 0.40 1.75
CA VAL A 78 -11.45 0.18 0.67
C VAL A 78 -10.81 0.58 -0.65
N GLY A 79 -10.89 -0.31 -1.63
CA GLY A 79 -10.58 -0.02 -3.02
C GLY A 79 -11.84 -0.11 -3.89
N PRO A 80 -11.70 0.03 -5.22
CA PRO A 80 -12.83 -0.05 -6.14
C PRO A 80 -13.65 -1.33 -6.02
N ASP A 81 -12.98 -2.47 -5.85
CA ASP A 81 -13.60 -3.81 -5.85
C ASP A 81 -13.23 -4.67 -4.63
N TYR A 82 -12.68 -4.07 -3.56
CA TYR A 82 -12.24 -4.81 -2.38
C TYR A 82 -12.40 -4.02 -1.08
N ALA A 83 -12.59 -4.76 0.01
CA ALA A 83 -12.59 -4.24 1.37
C ALA A 83 -11.68 -5.09 2.27
N GLY A 84 -10.81 -4.43 3.01
CA GLY A 84 -9.86 -5.03 3.95
C GLY A 84 -8.63 -5.66 3.30
N VAL A 85 -7.55 -5.70 4.09
CA VAL A 85 -6.24 -6.22 3.67
C VAL A 85 -6.24 -7.70 3.26
N GLU A 86 -7.05 -8.55 3.92
CA GLU A 86 -7.10 -9.98 3.58
C GLU A 86 -7.68 -10.22 2.19
N THR A 87 -8.62 -9.38 1.75
CA THR A 87 -9.15 -9.43 0.38
C THR A 87 -8.07 -9.03 -0.63
N VAL A 88 -7.27 -8.00 -0.34
CA VAL A 88 -6.14 -7.59 -1.19
C VAL A 88 -5.11 -8.72 -1.34
N ILE A 89 -4.75 -9.38 -0.25
CA ILE A 89 -3.84 -10.54 -0.27
C ILE A 89 -4.42 -11.67 -1.13
N MET A 90 -5.70 -11.98 -0.96
CA MET A 90 -6.38 -13.00 -1.75
C MET A 90 -6.36 -12.67 -3.25
N LEU A 91 -6.65 -11.42 -3.61
CA LEU A 91 -6.64 -10.96 -5.01
C LEU A 91 -5.25 -11.07 -5.63
N TRP A 92 -4.20 -10.70 -4.89
CA TRP A 92 -2.82 -10.86 -5.37
C TRP A 92 -2.44 -12.32 -5.61
N LYS A 93 -2.86 -13.24 -4.73
CA LYS A 93 -2.62 -14.68 -4.92
C LYS A 93 -3.34 -15.19 -6.17
N ARG A 94 -4.63 -14.85 -6.33
CA ARG A 94 -5.39 -15.19 -7.54
C ARG A 94 -4.75 -14.61 -8.79
N PHE A 95 -4.31 -13.35 -8.74
CA PHE A 95 -3.63 -12.71 -9.85
C PHE A 95 -2.40 -13.51 -10.28
N SER A 96 -1.59 -14.01 -9.33
CA SER A 96 -0.44 -14.86 -9.64
C SER A 96 -0.79 -16.24 -10.23
N ASP A 97 -2.03 -16.72 -10.03
CA ASP A 97 -2.51 -17.94 -10.66
C ASP A 97 -2.85 -17.72 -12.14
N PHE A 98 -3.31 -16.52 -12.52
CA PHE A 98 -3.72 -16.20 -13.89
C PHE A 98 -2.57 -15.78 -14.80
N PHE A 99 -1.56 -15.09 -14.27
CA PHE A 99 -0.44 -14.56 -15.04
C PHE A 99 0.83 -15.39 -14.81
N VAL A 100 1.54 -15.73 -15.90
CA VAL A 100 2.88 -16.35 -15.83
C VAL A 100 3.91 -15.31 -15.42
N TYR A 101 3.71 -14.09 -15.88
CA TYR A 101 4.63 -12.99 -15.70
C TYR A 101 3.84 -11.72 -15.44
N SER A 102 4.30 -10.97 -14.45
CA SER A 102 3.88 -9.59 -14.20
C SER A 102 5.12 -8.81 -13.79
N ARG A 103 5.28 -7.59 -14.30
CA ARG A 103 6.33 -6.68 -13.87
C ARG A 103 5.83 -5.24 -13.84
N TYR A 104 5.98 -4.60 -12.70
CA TYR A 104 5.82 -3.15 -12.57
C TYR A 104 7.14 -2.46 -12.89
N GLU A 105 7.07 -1.44 -13.73
CA GLU A 105 8.17 -0.53 -14.04
C GLU A 105 7.76 0.91 -13.65
N PRO A 106 8.12 1.34 -12.44
CA PRO A 106 8.02 2.73 -11.98
C PRO A 106 8.62 3.76 -12.94
N LEU A 107 7.85 4.79 -13.31
CA LEU A 107 8.31 5.91 -14.15
C LEU A 107 8.46 7.19 -13.36
N SER A 108 7.39 7.62 -12.68
CA SER A 108 7.36 8.84 -11.88
C SER A 108 6.42 8.69 -10.68
N MET A 109 6.67 9.50 -9.65
CA MET A 109 5.82 9.59 -8.48
C MET A 109 5.51 11.06 -8.20
N ASN A 110 4.23 11.37 -8.00
CA ASN A 110 3.77 12.66 -7.55
C ASN A 110 3.06 12.50 -6.20
N VAL A 111 3.43 13.35 -5.25
CA VAL A 111 2.86 13.33 -3.90
C VAL A 111 2.18 14.66 -3.66
N SER A 112 0.92 14.60 -3.25
CA SER A 112 0.13 15.79 -2.93
C SER A 112 -0.68 15.56 -1.66
N THR A 113 -1.01 16.65 -0.97
CA THR A 113 -1.92 16.63 0.18
C THR A 113 -3.26 17.20 -0.23
N LEU A 114 -4.34 16.56 0.20
CA LEU A 114 -5.70 17.01 -0.01
C LEU A 114 -6.42 16.98 1.34
N ALA A 115 -6.59 18.15 1.95
CA ALA A 115 -7.08 18.30 3.33
C ALA A 115 -6.28 17.38 4.29
N ASP A 116 -6.96 16.45 4.96
CA ASP A 116 -6.36 15.51 5.92
C ASP A 116 -5.78 14.24 5.26
N SER A 117 -5.85 14.16 3.93
CA SER A 117 -5.39 13.01 3.14
C SER A 117 -4.09 13.27 2.39
N THR A 118 -3.37 12.19 2.11
CA THR A 118 -2.21 12.21 1.22
C THR A 118 -2.52 11.37 0.01
N VAL A 119 -2.32 11.95 -1.17
CA VAL A 119 -2.51 11.28 -2.45
C VAL A 119 -1.13 11.07 -3.05
N VAL A 120 -0.79 9.81 -3.29
CA VAL A 120 0.43 9.43 -4.03
C VAL A 120 -0.02 8.88 -5.38
N VAL A 121 0.38 9.55 -6.46
CA VAL A 121 0.16 9.12 -7.83
C VAL A 121 1.45 8.50 -8.33
N MET A 122 1.37 7.26 -8.79
CA MET A 122 2.49 6.54 -9.36
C MET A 122 2.22 6.28 -10.84
N ASP A 123 3.09 6.76 -11.71
CA ASP A 123 3.07 6.41 -13.13
C ASP A 123 3.93 5.16 -13.31
N THR A 124 3.35 4.11 -13.90
CA THR A 124 4.03 2.83 -14.08
C THR A 124 3.69 2.18 -15.41
N ASN A 125 4.68 1.58 -16.07
CA ASN A 125 4.40 0.58 -17.10
C ASN A 125 4.11 -0.75 -16.40
N PHE A 126 3.05 -1.44 -16.81
CA PHE A 126 2.70 -2.74 -16.28
C PHE A 126 2.76 -3.81 -17.37
N HIS A 127 3.80 -4.64 -17.27
CA HIS A 127 4.07 -5.72 -18.22
C HIS A 127 3.45 -7.01 -17.70
N ILE A 128 2.56 -7.64 -18.47
CA ILE A 128 1.90 -8.89 -18.05
C ILE A 128 1.91 -9.93 -19.17
N SER A 129 1.96 -11.20 -18.79
CA SER A 129 1.76 -12.33 -19.70
C SER A 129 0.84 -13.34 -19.05
N CYS A 130 -0.32 -13.56 -19.67
CA CYS A 130 -1.31 -14.51 -19.19
C CYS A 130 -0.84 -15.95 -19.39
N ARG A 131 -1.25 -16.85 -18.50
CA ARG A 131 -1.24 -18.27 -18.81
C ARG A 131 -2.30 -18.59 -19.87
N LYS A 132 -2.07 -19.63 -20.67
CA LYS A 132 -2.99 -20.02 -21.76
C LYS A 132 -4.38 -20.41 -21.25
N ASP A 133 -4.44 -21.10 -20.11
CA ASP A 133 -5.67 -21.40 -19.36
C ASP A 133 -6.34 -20.13 -18.82
N GLY A 134 -5.56 -19.16 -18.33
CA GLY A 134 -6.05 -17.84 -17.92
C GLY A 134 -6.72 -17.07 -19.06
N VAL A 135 -6.15 -17.10 -20.27
CA VAL A 135 -6.78 -16.50 -21.46
C VAL A 135 -8.11 -17.18 -21.79
N LEU A 136 -8.18 -18.51 -21.71
CA LEU A 136 -9.42 -19.26 -21.96
C LEU A 136 -10.49 -19.01 -20.89
N ALA A 137 -10.08 -18.75 -19.65
CA ALA A 137 -11.00 -18.37 -18.57
C ALA A 137 -11.57 -16.95 -18.76
N LEU A 138 -10.76 -16.01 -19.26
CA LEU A 138 -11.20 -14.64 -19.55
C LEU A 138 -12.01 -14.56 -20.87
N TYR A 139 -11.69 -15.41 -21.83
CA TYR A 139 -12.33 -15.48 -23.14
C TYR A 139 -12.72 -16.93 -23.45
N PRO A 140 -13.86 -17.40 -22.93
CA PRO A 140 -14.35 -18.73 -23.26
C PRO A 140 -14.51 -18.86 -24.79
N PRO A 141 -14.11 -19.99 -25.39
CA PRO A 141 -14.08 -20.14 -26.84
C PRO A 141 -15.49 -19.96 -27.42
N VAL A 142 -15.69 -18.86 -28.15
CA VAL A 142 -16.85 -18.66 -29.01
C VAL A 142 -16.68 -19.62 -30.22
N PRO A 143 -17.71 -20.38 -30.64
CA PRO A 143 -17.58 -21.35 -31.72
C PRO A 143 -16.95 -20.74 -32.97
N LEU A 144 -15.88 -21.39 -33.45
CA LEU A 144 -14.99 -20.99 -34.53
C LEU A 144 -15.75 -20.60 -35.81
N ARG A 145 -15.92 -19.29 -36.04
CA ARG A 145 -16.10 -18.73 -37.39
C ARG A 145 -15.66 -17.28 -37.55
N VAL A 146 -14.58 -16.87 -36.89
CA VAL A 146 -13.90 -15.60 -37.22
C VAL A 146 -12.39 -15.78 -37.03
N ARG A 147 -11.61 -15.70 -38.11
CA ARG A 147 -10.15 -15.52 -38.00
C ARG A 147 -9.92 -14.17 -37.32
N ARG A 148 -9.39 -14.16 -36.10
CA ARG A 148 -8.86 -12.94 -35.48
C ARG A 148 -7.34 -12.97 -35.58
N GLN A 149 -6.80 -11.97 -36.27
CA GLN A 149 -5.39 -11.60 -36.21
C GLN A 149 -5.23 -10.73 -34.96
N TRP A 150 -4.27 -11.09 -34.11
CA TRP A 150 -4.03 -10.42 -32.83
C TRP A 150 -2.82 -9.49 -32.97
N THR A 151 -3.03 -8.19 -32.74
CA THR A 151 -1.97 -7.24 -32.39
C THR A 151 -2.28 -6.77 -30.97
N CYS A 152 -1.39 -7.08 -30.02
CA CYS A 152 -1.45 -6.50 -28.69
C CYS A 152 -0.51 -5.30 -28.68
N ASP A 153 -1.07 -4.11 -28.82
CA ASP A 153 -0.37 -2.88 -28.46
C ASP A 153 -0.66 -2.61 -26.99
N VAL A 154 0.38 -2.67 -26.16
CA VAL A 154 0.33 -2.21 -24.77
C VAL A 154 0.59 -0.71 -24.81
N VAL A 155 -0.44 0.09 -24.52
CA VAL A 155 -0.33 1.54 -24.32
C VAL A 155 -0.18 1.81 -22.82
#